data_AF-W4QRI6-F1
#
_entry.id   AF-W4QRI6-F1
#
_cell.length_a   1.000
_cell.length_b   1.000
_cell.length_c   1.000
_cell.angle_alpha   90.00
_cell.angle_beta   90.00
_cell.angle_gamma   90.00
#
_symmetry.space_group_name_H-M   'P 1'
#
loop_
_entity.id
_entity.type
_entity.pdbx_description
1 polymer ?
#
loop_
_entity_poly.entity_id
_entity_poly.type
_entity_poly.pdbx_seq_one_letter_code
_entity_poly.pdbx_strand_id
1 'polypeptide(L)' 'MITFVYFLLLILMILLMSLFDSIVFERNFLYSLQVIYPFELGTRRTIVSTWAIIGLFTAVYLDYRKMKDAKKQQSTNR' A
#
# COMPACT_ATOMS: atom_id res chain seq x y z
N MET A 1 -2.24 6.22 13.22
CA MET A 1 -2.92 6.53 11.95
C MET A 1 -2.90 5.28 11.09
N ILE A 2 -4.08 4.83 10.66
CA ILE A 2 -4.22 3.58 9.89
C ILE A 2 -3.47 3.69 8.55
N THR A 3 -3.45 4.89 7.97
CA THR A 3 -2.69 5.26 6.77
C THR A 3 -1.19 5.03 6.92
N PHE A 4 -0.59 5.33 8.08
CA PHE A 4 0.85 5.11 8.28
C PHE A 4 1.20 3.61 8.28
N VAL A 5 0.40 2.80 8.99
CA VAL A 5 0.56 1.34 8.99
C VAL A 5 0.35 0.76 7.59
N TYR A 6 -0.61 1.33 6.84
CA TYR A 6 -0.85 0.96 5.45
C TYR A 6 0.38 1.20 4.56
N PHE A 7 1.02 2.38 4.64
CA PHE A 7 2.25 2.66 3.90
C PHE A 7 3.41 1.74 4.29
N LEU A 8 3.55 1.43 5.58
CA LEU A 8 4.59 0.51 6.05
C LEU A 8 4.39 -0.89 5.46
N LEU A 9 3.17 -1.42 5.48
CA LEU A 9 2.83 -2.71 4.88
C LEU A 9 3.05 -2.70 3.37
N LEU A 10 2.70 -1.60 2.69
CA LEU A 10 2.88 -1.46 1.24
C LEU A 10 4.36 -1.47 0.86
N ILE A 11 5.22 -0.76 1.59
CA ILE A 11 6.67 -0.77 1.37
C ILE A 11 7.24 -2.17 1.62
N LEU A 12 6.84 -2.83 2.71
CA LEU A 12 7.30 -4.18 3.05
C LEU A 12 6.90 -5.19 1.96
N MET A 13 5.69 -5.05 1.43
CA MET A 13 5.17 -5.90 0.37
C MET A 13 5.94 -5.70 -0.95
N ILE A 14 6.28 -4.46 -1.31
CA ILE A 14 7.13 -4.15 -2.47
C ILE A 14 8.52 -4.75 -2.30
N LEU A 15 9.12 -4.61 -1.12
CA LEU A 15 10.44 -5.17 -0.82
C LEU A 15 10.44 -6.70 -0.94
N LEU A 16 9.44 -7.37 -0.35
CA LEU A 16 9.27 -8.83 -0.50
C LEU A 16 9.10 -9.21 -1.96
N MET A 17 8.25 -8.50 -2.71
CA MET A 17 7.99 -8.79 -4.11
C MET A 17 9.26 -8.64 -4.95
N SER A 18 10.07 -7.60 -4.71
CA SER A 18 11.38 -7.40 -5.36
C SER A 18 12.38 -8.50 -4.98
N LEU A 19 12.37 -8.97 -3.74
CA LEU A 19 13.23 -10.05 -3.27
C LEU A 19 12.86 -11.38 -3.93
N PHE A 20 11.57 -11.70 -4.01
CA PHE A 20 11.06 -12.87 -4.73
C PHE A 20 11.36 -12.79 -6.23
N ASP A 21 11.15 -11.64 -6.87
CA ASP A 21 11.50 -11.46 -8.29
C ASP A 21 13.00 -11.66 -8.53
N SER A 22 13.85 -11.18 -7.63
CA SER A 22 15.30 -11.35 -7.74
C SER A 22 15.73 -12.82 -7.60
N ILE A 23 15.12 -13.57 -6.69
CA ILE A 23 15.41 -15.00 -6.47
C ILE A 23 14.85 -15.86 -7.61
N VAL A 24 13.64 -15.56 -8.09
CA VAL A 24 12.94 -16.39 -9.09
C VAL A 24 13.45 -16.14 -10.51
N PHE A 25 13.83 -14.90 -10.84
CA PHE A 25 14.25 -14.52 -12.19
C PHE A 25 15.76 -14.26 -12.33
N GLU A 26 16.55 -14.50 -11.28
CA GLU A 26 18.01 -14.21 -11.21
C GLU A 26 18.39 -12.79 -11.64
N ARG A 27 17.47 -11.83 -11.52
CA ARG A 27 17.71 -10.43 -11.87
C ARG A 27 18.23 -9.67 -10.65
N ASN A 28 19.12 -8.72 -10.90
CA ASN A 28 19.65 -7.83 -9.87
C ASN A 28 18.51 -7.14 -9.11
N PHE A 29 18.53 -7.22 -7.78
CA PHE A 29 17.50 -6.65 -6.90
C PHE A 29 17.22 -5.16 -7.17
N LEU A 30 18.27 -4.37 -7.42
CA LEU A 30 18.16 -2.95 -7.80
C LEU A 30 17.52 -2.76 -9.18
N TYR A 31 17.79 -3.68 -10.11
CA TYR A 31 17.18 -3.67 -11.44
C TYR A 31 15.70 -4.03 -11.36
N SER A 32 15.33 -5.01 -10.52
CA SER A 32 13.92 -5.34 -10.24
C SER A 32 13.19 -4.16 -9.61
N LEU A 33 13.83 -3.43 -8.68
CA LEU A 33 13.26 -2.23 -8.06
C LEU A 33 12.97 -1.11 -9.07
N GLN A 34 13.88 -0.91 -10.03
CA GLN A 34 13.78 0.12 -11.07
C GLN A 34 12.80 -0.28 -12.19
N VAL A 35 12.68 -1.58 -12.47
CA VAL A 35 11.74 -2.16 -13.45
C VAL A 35 10.34 -2.39 -12.85
N ILE A 36 10.07 -1.97 -11.61
CA ILE A 36 8.69 -1.87 -11.10
C ILE A 36 7.89 -0.80 -11.85
N TYR A 37 8.56 0.15 -12.51
CA TYR A 37 7.92 1.31 -13.13
C TYR A 37 7.22 1.10 -14.49
N PRO A 38 7.66 0.21 -15.42
CA PRO A 38 6.86 -0.10 -16.59
C PRO A 38 5.56 -0.80 -16.17
N PHE A 39 4.47 -0.01 -16.20
CA PHE A 39 3.08 -0.46 -16.14
C PHE A 39 2.77 -1.33 -17.36
N GLU A 40 3.28 -2.57 -17.38
CA GLU A 40 2.82 -3.57 -18.34
C GLU A 40 1.41 -4.01 -17.96
N LEU A 41 0.42 -3.46 -18.67
CA LEU A 41 -1.00 -3.78 -18.55
C LEU A 41 -1.21 -5.30 -18.68
N GLY A 42 -1.78 -5.91 -17.64
CA GLY A 42 -2.11 -7.34 -17.61
C GLY A 42 -1.14 -8.23 -16.82
N THR A 43 -0.05 -7.67 -16.29
CA THR A 43 0.86 -8.41 -15.41
C THR A 43 0.37 -8.44 -13.95
N ARG A 44 0.90 -9.40 -13.17
CA ARG A 44 0.70 -9.52 -11.70
C ARG A 44 0.91 -8.19 -10.96
N ARG A 45 1.78 -7.31 -11.49
CA ARG A 45 2.10 -5.99 -10.95
C ARG A 45 0.94 -4.99 -11.05
N THR A 46 0.17 -5.06 -12.13
CA THR A 46 -1.03 -4.21 -12.31
C THR A 46 -2.06 -4.51 -11.22
N ILE A 47 -2.30 -5.81 -10.94
CA ILE A 47 -3.24 -6.24 -9.89
C ILE A 47 -2.82 -5.68 -8.53
N VAL A 48 -1.55 -5.85 -8.16
CA VAL A 48 -1.02 -5.34 -6.88
C VAL A 48 -1.15 -3.82 -6.79
N SER A 49 -0.85 -3.09 -7.88
CA SER A 49 -0.99 -1.62 -7.90
C SER A 49 -2.43 -1.14 -7.76
N THR A 50 -3.40 -1.79 -8.41
CA THR A 50 -4.82 -1.45 -8.30
C THR A 50 -5.34 -1.69 -6.89
N TRP A 51 -4.99 -2.84 -6.29
CA TRP A 51 -5.34 -3.14 -4.90
C TRP A 51 -4.64 -2.19 -3.91
N ALA A 52 -3.43 -1.73 -4.22
CA ALA A 52 -2.73 -0.74 -3.42
C ALA A 52 -3.46 0.63 -3.45
N ILE A 53 -3.99 1.04 -4.60
CA ILE A 53 -4.77 2.28 -4.69
C ILE A 53 -6.07 2.15 -3.87
N ILE A 54 -6.79 1.04 -4.03
CA ILE A 54 -8.03 0.78 -3.27
C ILE A 54 -7.75 0.75 -1.76
N GLY A 55 -6.70 0.04 -1.33
CA GLY A 55 -6.33 -0.03 0.09
C GLY A 55 -5.97 1.34 0.67
N LEU A 56 -5.31 2.21 -0.12
CA LEU A 56 -4.99 3.58 0.29
C LEU A 56 -6.26 4.41 0.51
N PHE A 57 -7.20 4.40 -0.44
CA PHE A 57 -8.49 5.09 -0.26
C PHE A 57 -9.24 4.59 0.97
N THR A 58 -9.24 3.26 1.19
CA THR A 58 -9.91 2.66 2.35
C THR A 58 -9.26 3.07 3.67
N ALA A 59 -7.93 3.11 3.73
CA ALA A 59 -7.17 3.54 4.91
C ALA A 59 -7.42 5.01 5.24
N VAL A 60 -7.41 5.88 4.23
CA VAL A 60 -7.73 7.32 4.37
C VAL A 60 -9.17 7.50 4.86
N TYR A 61 -10.12 6.77 4.27
CA TYR A 61 -11.52 6.83 4.68
C TYR A 61 -11.72 6.39 6.13
N LEU A 62 -11.06 5.32 6.56
CA LEU A 62 -11.10 4.82 7.94
C LEU A 62 -10.51 5.82 8.94
N ASP A 63 -9.37 6.42 8.64
CA ASP A 63 -8.76 7.45 9.49
C ASP A 63 -9.68 8.68 9.58
N TYR A 64 -10.29 9.10 8.46
CA TYR A 64 -11.23 10.22 8.42
C TYR A 64 -12.52 9.94 9.20
N ARG A 65 -13.04 8.71 9.11
CA ARG A 65 -14.21 8.26 9.89
C ARG A 65 -13.90 8.25 11.38
N LYS A 66 -12.77 7.68 11.79
CA LYS A 66 -12.34 7.69 13.21
C LYS A 66 -12.20 9.11 13.75
N MET A 67 -11.70 10.05 12.93
CA MET A 67 -11.62 11.47 13.31
C MET A 67 -13.00 12.11 13.53
N LYS A 68 -14.01 11.76 12.72
CA LYS A 68 -15.39 12.23 12.90
C LYS A 68 -16.06 11.63 14.14
N ASP A 69 -15.85 10.33 14.39
CA ASP A 69 -16.43 9.64 15.54
C ASP A 69 -15.82 10.16 16.87
N ALA A 70 -14.51 10.45 16.88
CA ALA A 70 -13.85 11.08 18.02
C ALA A 70 -14.40 12.48 18.34
N LYS A 71 -14.73 13.29 17.32
CA LYS A 71 -15.36 14.60 17.51
C LYS A 71 -16.79 14.51 18.08
N LYS A 72 -17.57 13.49 17.69
CA LYS A 72 -18.92 13.26 18.23
C LYS A 72 -18.90 12.81 19.69
N GLN A 73 -17.97 11.92 20.06
CA GLN A 73 -17.83 11.47 21.45
C GLN A 73 -17.45 12.63 22.40
N GLN A 74 -16.72 13.63 21.91
CA GLN A 74 -16.33 14.79 22.69
C GLN A 74 -17.47 15.82 22.86
N SER A 75 -18.47 15.87 21.96
CA SER A 75 -19.63 16.76 22.08
C SER A 75 -20.78 16.19 22.92
N THR A 76 -20.84 14.88 23.12
CA THR A 76 -21.87 14.22 23.95
C THR A 76 -21.52 14.21 25.44
N ASN A 77 -20.25 14.49 25.80
CA ASN A 77 -19.76 14.53 27.19
C ASN A 77 -19.64 15.98 27.73
N ARG A 78 -20.27 16.96 27.09
CA ARG A 78 -20.41 18.35 27.56
C ARG A 78 -21.88 18.68 27.71
#